data_AF-A0A2S4UZ61-F1
#
_entry.id   AF-A0A2S4UZ61-F1
#
_cell.length_a   1.000
_cell.length_b   1.000
_cell.length_c   1.000
_cell.angle_alpha   90.00
_cell.angle_beta   90.00
_cell.angle_gamma   90.00
#
_symmetry.space_group_name_H-M   'P 1'
#
loop_
_entity.id
_entity.type
_entity.pdbx_description
1 polymer ?
#
loop_
_entity_poly.entity_id
_entity_poly.type
_entity_poly.pdbx_seq_one_letter_code
_entity_poly.pdbx_strand_id
1 'polypeptide(L)'
;MVLGENLVSNVAVFDTGASHSFTGSKFLLHDFRLLSKPIGVSVATNGAGSFITGMGNLNLQAPDGRIIVIQQVLYCEQAKTTLISMAALRKANALVAHDNNTDTFRITPPMANIFLNHQRTGGVCLTQ
;
A
#
# COMPACT_ATOMS: atom_id res chain seq x y z
N MET A 1 -13.75 7.27 23.00
CA MET A 1 -13.52 7.22 21.54
C MET A 1 -12.91 5.87 21.24
N VAL A 2 -13.61 5.03 20.48
CA VAL A 2 -13.21 3.64 20.19
C VAL A 2 -12.11 3.66 19.12
N LEU A 3 -10.92 3.21 19.52
CA LEU A 3 -9.74 3.03 18.68
C LEU A 3 -9.81 1.58 18.13
N GLY A 4 -10.35 1.36 16.94
CA GLY A 4 -10.42 -0.03 16.43
C GLY A 4 -11.06 -0.26 15.07
N GLU A 5 -11.86 0.67 14.54
CA GLU A 5 -12.74 0.34 13.40
C GLU A 5 -12.12 0.65 12.01
N ASN A 6 -10.96 1.31 11.95
CA ASN A 6 -10.36 1.79 10.68
C ASN A 6 -8.93 1.29 10.44
N LEU A 7 -8.48 0.28 11.18
CA LEU A 7 -7.14 -0.28 11.03
C LEU A 7 -7.20 -1.51 10.12
N VAL A 8 -6.30 -1.57 9.14
CA VAL A 8 -6.14 -2.74 8.26
C VAL A 8 -5.56 -3.89 9.09
N SER A 9 -6.43 -4.64 9.77
CA SER A 9 -6.06 -5.83 10.55
C SER A 9 -6.22 -7.13 9.78
N ASN A 10 -6.89 -7.11 8.61
CA ASN A 10 -7.09 -8.28 7.77
C ASN A 10 -6.43 -8.13 6.39
N VAL A 11 -5.38 -8.94 6.19
CA VAL A 11 -4.72 -9.37 4.94
C VAL A 11 -4.64 -8.31 3.84
N ALA A 12 -3.85 -7.25 4.07
CA ALA A 12 -3.28 -6.52 2.94
C ALA A 12 -2.14 -7.36 2.33
N VAL A 13 -2.14 -7.49 1.01
CA VAL A 13 -1.06 -8.17 0.28
C VAL A 13 -0.10 -7.12 -0.24
N PHE A 14 1.18 -7.30 0.07
CA PHE A 14 2.25 -6.51 -0.53
C PHE A 14 2.52 -7.04 -1.92
N ASP A 15 2.30 -6.18 -2.92
CA ASP A 15 2.48 -6.52 -4.32
C ASP A 15 3.62 -5.68 -4.90
N THR A 16 4.74 -6.34 -5.19
CA THR A 16 5.92 -5.72 -5.79
C THR A 16 5.72 -5.41 -7.27
N GLY A 17 4.80 -6.10 -7.96
CA GLY A 17 4.44 -5.88 -9.36
C GLY A 17 3.37 -4.81 -9.56
N ALA A 18 2.63 -4.45 -8.51
CA ALA A 18 1.62 -3.41 -8.58
C ALA A 18 2.25 -2.01 -8.74
N SER A 19 1.68 -1.20 -9.65
CA SER A 19 2.02 0.23 -9.75
C SER A 19 1.27 1.08 -8.73
N HIS A 20 0.06 0.65 -8.33
CA HIS A 20 -0.83 1.39 -7.44
C HIS A 20 -1.39 0.47 -6.37
N SER A 21 -1.60 1.04 -5.18
CA SER A 21 -2.36 0.37 -4.13
C SER A 21 -3.85 0.49 -4.42
N PHE A 22 -4.61 -0.55 -4.12
CA PHE A 22 -6.07 -0.53 -4.22
C PHE A 22 -6.75 -1.38 -3.14
N THR A 23 -8.02 -1.11 -2.89
CA THR A 23 -8.84 -1.87 -1.95
C THR A 23 -10.29 -1.92 -2.41
N GLY A 24 -11.00 -2.99 -2.06
CA GLY A 24 -12.46 -3.06 -2.19
C GLY A 24 -13.21 -2.73 -0.91
N SER A 25 -12.51 -2.43 0.18
CA SER A 25 -13.14 -1.97 1.41
C SER A 25 -13.06 -0.46 1.53
N LYS A 26 -14.20 0.21 1.31
CA LYS A 26 -14.31 1.66 1.47
C LYS A 26 -14.09 2.11 2.91
N PHE A 27 -14.42 1.26 3.89
CA PHE A 27 -14.23 1.54 5.32
C PHE A 27 -12.76 1.69 5.72
N LEU A 28 -11.82 1.15 4.92
CA LEU A 28 -10.40 1.32 5.18
C LEU A 28 -9.84 2.65 4.66
N LEU A 29 -10.65 3.43 3.92
CA LEU A 29 -10.22 4.66 3.26
C LEU A 29 -10.67 5.89 4.03
N HIS A 30 -9.70 6.65 4.50
CA HIS A 30 -9.87 8.02 4.98
C HIS A 30 -9.85 9.02 3.83
N ASP A 31 -10.42 10.21 4.04
CA ASP A 31 -10.49 11.29 3.04
C ASP A 31 -11.00 10.81 1.66
N PHE A 32 -11.95 9.88 1.70
CA PHE A 32 -12.45 9.24 0.49
C PHE A 32 -13.14 10.25 -0.43
N ARG A 33 -12.78 10.19 -1.71
CA ARG A 33 -13.44 10.92 -2.79
C ARG A 33 -13.83 9.99 -3.93
N LEU A 34 -15.03 10.19 -4.45
CA LEU A 34 -15.45 9.56 -5.72
C LEU A 34 -14.70 10.21 -6.88
N LEU A 35 -14.36 9.40 -7.88
CA LEU A 35 -13.88 9.90 -9.16
C LEU A 35 -15.07 10.38 -9.99
N SER A 36 -14.90 11.49 -10.69
CA SER A 36 -15.93 12.01 -11.61
C SER A 36 -16.19 11.08 -12.79
N LYS A 37 -15.21 10.25 -13.16
CA LYS A 37 -15.32 9.22 -14.19
C LYS A 37 -14.68 7.93 -13.67
N PRO A 38 -15.42 6.80 -13.63
CA PRO A 38 -14.83 5.52 -13.28
C PRO A 38 -13.71 5.13 -14.25
N ILE A 39 -12.65 4.52 -13.73
CA ILE A 39 -11.49 4.06 -14.51
C ILE A 39 -11.57 2.54 -14.62
N GLY A 40 -11.62 2.01 -15.84
CA GLY A 40 -11.55 0.57 -16.07
C GLY A 40 -10.18 0.03 -15.69
N VAL A 41 -10.14 -1.04 -14.91
CA VAL A 41 -8.90 -1.73 -14.53
C VAL A 41 -8.85 -3.07 -15.26
N SER A 42 -7.77 -3.30 -15.97
CA SER A 42 -7.43 -4.64 -16.42
C SER A 42 -6.70 -5.34 -15.28
N VAL A 43 -7.39 -6.25 -14.60
CA VAL A 43 -6.76 -7.16 -13.63
C VAL A 43 -6.26 -8.40 -14.36
N ALA A 44 -5.27 -9.09 -13.80
CA ALA A 44 -4.69 -10.31 -14.39
C ALA A 44 -5.66 -11.51 -14.41
N THR A 45 -6.86 -11.39 -13.83
CA THR A 45 -7.85 -12.45 -13.75
C THR A 45 -9.03 -12.16 -14.69
N ASN A 46 -9.59 -13.22 -15.29
CA ASN A 46 -10.70 -13.19 -16.27
C ASN A 46 -12.06 -12.71 -15.71
N GLY A 47 -12.07 -11.76 -14.78
CA GLY A 47 -13.27 -11.19 -14.18
C GLY A 47 -13.89 -10.11 -15.07
N ALA A 48 -15.22 -9.97 -15.00
CA ALA A 48 -15.95 -8.87 -15.61
C ALA A 48 -15.33 -7.51 -15.20
N GLY A 49 -15.34 -6.56 -16.13
CA GLY A 49 -14.65 -5.26 -16.03
C GLY A 49 -14.78 -4.63 -14.65
N SER A 50 -13.65 -4.56 -13.93
CA SER A 50 -13.58 -3.93 -12.62
C SER A 50 -13.32 -2.44 -12.80
N PHE A 51 -14.00 -1.62 -12.02
CA PHE A 51 -13.88 -0.17 -12.13
C PHE A 51 -13.35 0.43 -10.82
N ILE A 52 -12.37 1.32 -10.95
CA ILE A 52 -12.03 2.22 -9.87
C ILE A 52 -13.05 3.34 -9.87
N THR A 53 -13.75 3.49 -8.75
CA THR A 53 -14.81 4.48 -8.58
C THR A 53 -14.44 5.59 -7.61
N GLY A 54 -13.36 5.42 -6.85
CA GLY A 54 -12.91 6.40 -5.87
C GLY A 54 -11.45 6.22 -5.48
N MET A 55 -11.01 7.07 -4.56
CA MET A 55 -9.72 6.94 -3.91
C MET A 55 -9.73 7.60 -2.54
N GLY A 56 -8.80 7.21 -1.68
CA GLY A 56 -8.61 7.81 -0.37
C GLY A 56 -7.23 7.50 0.19
N ASN A 57 -7.07 7.67 1.50
CA ASN A 57 -5.86 7.42 2.25
C ASN A 57 -6.04 6.18 3.12
N LEU A 58 -5.04 5.31 3.16
CA LEU A 58 -5.03 4.09 3.97
C LEU A 58 -4.02 4.25 5.10
N ASN A 59 -4.46 4.04 6.33
CA ASN A 59 -3.61 4.13 7.52
C ASN A 59 -3.16 2.74 7.94
N LEU A 60 -1.85 2.51 7.94
CA LEU A 60 -1.23 1.28 8.45
C LEU A 60 -0.61 1.59 9.81
N GLN A 61 -0.96 0.83 10.84
CA GLN A 61 -0.33 0.97 12.14
C GLN A 61 0.81 -0.04 12.27
N ALA A 62 2.00 0.47 12.53
CA ALA A 62 3.14 -0.35 12.89
C ALA A 62 2.99 -0.88 14.34
N PRO A 63 3.69 -1.97 14.71
CA PRO A 63 3.61 -2.53 16.06
C PRO A 63 4.00 -1.55 17.18
N ASP A 64 4.80 -0.52 16.88
CA ASP A 64 5.18 0.54 17.81
C ASP A 64 4.12 1.65 17.96
N GLY A 65 2.95 1.48 17.32
CA GLY A 65 1.82 2.41 17.36
C GLY A 65 1.91 3.56 16.34
N ARG A 66 3.04 3.75 15.64
CA ARG A 66 3.18 4.78 14.62
C ARG A 66 2.33 4.45 13.39
N ILE A 67 1.86 5.49 12.71
CA ILE A 67 1.01 5.36 11.52
C ILE A 67 1.82 5.67 10.26
N ILE A 68 1.73 4.78 9.28
CA ILE A 68 2.18 4.98 7.91
C ILE A 68 0.94 5.29 7.07
N VAL A 69 0.92 6.46 6.45
CA VAL A 69 -0.20 6.89 5.60
C VAL A 69 0.13 6.60 4.14
N ILE A 70 -0.64 5.70 3.53
CA ILE A 70 -0.59 5.43 2.10
C ILE A 70 -1.60 6.32 1.41
N GLN A 71 -1.11 7.29 0.66
CA GLN A 71 -1.96 8.26 -0.03
C GLN A 71 -2.46 7.72 -1.38
N GLN A 72 -3.62 8.21 -1.81
CA GLN A 72 -4.19 7.93 -3.14
C GLN A 72 -4.40 6.43 -3.43
N VAL A 73 -4.83 5.66 -2.43
CA VAL A 73 -5.25 4.27 -2.60
C VAL A 73 -6.55 4.24 -3.39
N LEU A 74 -6.57 3.42 -4.44
CA LEU A 74 -7.69 3.33 -5.37
C LEU A 74 -8.78 2.43 -4.80
N TYR A 75 -10.04 2.84 -4.95
CA TYR A 75 -11.18 2.05 -4.52
C TYR A 75 -11.83 1.33 -5.68
N CYS A 76 -11.90 0.01 -5.60
CA CYS A 76 -12.57 -0.85 -6.55
C CYS A 76 -13.43 -1.86 -5.77
N GLU A 77 -14.74 -1.69 -5.78
CA GLU A 77 -15.68 -2.51 -5.01
C GLU A 77 -15.52 -4.02 -5.27
N GLN A 78 -15.11 -4.40 -6.48
CA GLN A 78 -14.90 -5.80 -6.87
C GLN A 78 -13.61 -6.41 -6.30
N ALA A 79 -12.70 -5.61 -5.73
CA ALA A 79 -11.44 -6.08 -5.16
C ALA A 79 -11.67 -6.84 -3.85
N LYS A 80 -11.34 -8.13 -3.84
CA LYS A 80 -11.50 -8.99 -2.65
C LYS A 80 -10.47 -8.74 -1.56
N THR A 81 -9.34 -8.13 -1.94
CA THR A 81 -8.18 -7.95 -1.07
C THR A 81 -7.62 -6.56 -1.26
N THR A 82 -7.07 -5.98 -0.19
CA THR A 82 -6.29 -4.74 -0.27
C THR A 82 -4.90 -5.08 -0.79
N LEU A 83 -4.51 -4.49 -1.92
CA LEU A 83 -3.14 -4.57 -2.42
C LEU A 83 -2.39 -3.27 -2.09
N ILE A 84 -1.20 -3.41 -1.53
CA ILE A 84 -0.30 -2.28 -1.24
C ILE A 84 0.92 -2.40 -2.14
N SER A 85 1.12 -1.41 -3.00
CA SER A 85 2.28 -1.41 -3.89
C SER A 85 3.55 -0.92 -3.20
N MET A 86 4.69 -1.45 -3.64
CA MET A 86 6.01 -0.94 -3.24
C MET A 86 6.22 0.53 -3.63
N ALA A 87 5.59 1.00 -4.71
CA ALA A 87 5.60 2.41 -5.08
C ALA A 87 4.93 3.29 -4.01
N ALA A 88 3.81 2.84 -3.44
CA ALA A 88 3.08 3.59 -2.44
C ALA A 88 3.83 3.62 -1.09
N LEU A 89 4.45 2.51 -0.69
CA LEU A 89 5.30 2.46 0.51
C LEU A 89 6.51 3.39 0.41
N ARG A 90 7.19 3.41 -0.75
CA ARG A 90 8.29 4.35 -1.01
C ARG A 90 7.83 5.81 -0.91
N LYS A 91 6.68 6.15 -1.49
CA LYS A 91 6.10 7.51 -1.41
C LYS A 91 5.72 7.89 0.02
N ALA A 92 5.36 6.91 0.85
CA ALA A 92 5.11 7.09 2.28
C ALA A 92 6.40 7.15 3.13
N ASN A 93 7.59 7.13 2.50
CA ASN A 93 8.90 7.03 3.15
C ASN A 93 9.04 5.82 4.10
N ALA A 94 8.27 4.76 3.85
CA ALA A 94 8.38 3.53 4.62
C ALA A 94 9.62 2.73 4.17
N LEU A 95 10.32 2.15 5.15
CA LEU A 95 11.41 1.22 4.87
C LEU A 95 10.83 -0.19 4.79
N VAL A 96 11.18 -0.93 3.74
CA VAL A 96 10.76 -2.31 3.53
C VAL A 96 12.00 -3.20 3.54
N ALA A 97 12.05 -4.16 4.46
CA ALA A 97 13.15 -5.11 4.58
C ALA A 97 12.59 -6.54 4.53
N HIS A 98 13.25 -7.42 3.78
CA HIS A 98 12.97 -8.85 3.81
C HIS A 98 13.79 -9.51 4.90
N ASP A 99 13.13 -10.25 5.80
CA ASP A 99 13.76 -11.08 6.81
C ASP A 99 13.73 -12.54 6.35
N ASN A 100 14.88 -13.05 5.92
CA ASN A 100 15.02 -14.43 5.44
C ASN A 100 14.82 -15.48 6.54
N ASN A 101 15.00 -15.13 7.81
CA ASN A 101 14.88 -16.10 8.90
C ASN A 101 13.42 -16.43 9.19
N THR A 102 12.54 -15.43 9.03
CA THR A 102 11.11 -15.56 9.28
C THR A 102 10.28 -15.61 8.00
N ASP A 103 10.91 -15.43 6.83
CA ASP A 103 10.27 -15.31 5.52
C ASP A 103 9.17 -14.22 5.52
N THR A 104 9.53 -13.04 6.04
CA THR A 104 8.59 -11.93 6.20
C THR A 104 9.13 -10.61 5.65
N PHE A 105 8.23 -9.76 5.17
CA PHE A 105 8.53 -8.36 4.91
C PHE A 105 8.23 -7.50 6.14
N ARG A 106 9.24 -6.80 6.65
CA ARG A 106 9.11 -5.82 7.72
C ARG A 106 8.97 -4.44 7.12
N ILE A 107 7.91 -3.75 7.50
CA ILE A 107 7.63 -2.38 7.07
C ILE A 107 7.75 -1.48 8.29
N THR A 108 8.66 -0.53 8.19
CA THR A 108 8.96 0.39 9.29
C THR A 108 8.58 1.80 8.86
N PRO A 109 7.90 2.57 9.72
CA PRO A 109 7.65 3.99 9.48
C PRO A 109 8.97 4.75 9.25
N PRO A 110 8.94 5.90 8.55
CA PRO A 110 10.12 6.76 8.49
C PRO A 110 10.56 7.14 9.90
N MET A 111 11.79 6.78 10.28
CA MET A 111 12.40 7.38 11.46
C MET A 111 12.65 8.85 11.16
N ALA A 112 12.07 9.74 11.96
CA ALA A 112 12.45 11.14 11.96
C ALA A 112 13.98 11.19 12.20
N ASN A 113 14.70 11.58 11.16
CA ASN A 113 16.15 11.81 11.14
C ASN A 113 17.02 10.54 11.29
N ILE A 114 17.15 9.77 10.22
CA ILE A 114 18.43 9.18 9.73
C ILE A 114 18.24 8.99 8.22
N PHE A 115 18.48 10.06 7.44
CA PHE A 115 19.07 9.87 6.11
C PHE A 115 20.55 9.59 6.37
N LEU A 116 20.90 8.33 6.63
CA LEU A 116 22.28 7.93 6.42
C LEU A 116 22.49 8.10 4.92
N ASN A 117 23.23 9.15 4.56
CA ASN A 117 23.92 9.27 3.30
C ASN A 117 24.59 7.93 3.00
N HIS A 118 23.94 7.07 2.23
CA HIS A 118 24.65 6.05 1.49
C HIS A 118 24.82 6.59 0.09
N GLN A 119 26.01 7.17 -0.11
CA GLN A 119 26.61 7.42 -1.40
C GLN A 119 26.28 6.27 -2.36
N ARG A 120 25.92 6.62 -3.59
CA ARG A 120 25.92 5.68 -4.71
C ARG A 120 27.27 4.97 -4.74
N THR A 121 27.30 3.70 -4.37
CA THR A 121 28.32 2.78 -4.85
C THR A 121 27.65 1.50 -5.31
N GLY A 122 27.60 1.35 -6.64
CA GLY A 122 27.49 0.09 -7.38
C GLY A 122 26.46 -0.93 -6.92
N GLY A 123 25.32 -0.97 -7.61
CA GLY A 123 24.38 -2.09 -7.53
C GLY A 123 23.80 -2.38 -8.91
N VAL A 124 24.25 -3.47 -9.50
CA VAL A 124 23.87 -3.96 -10.83
C VAL A 124 22.35 -4.12 -10.93
N CYS A 125 21.77 -3.55 -11.99
CA CYS A 125 20.43 -3.88 -12.45
C CYS A 125 20.46 -5.35 -12.93
N LEU A 126 19.88 -6.26 -12.15
CA LEU A 126 19.53 -7.58 -12.66
C LEU A 126 18.06 -7.54 -13.07
N THR A 127 17.83 -7.27 -14.35
CA THR A 127 16.65 -7.77 -15.05
C THR A 127 16.86 -9.24 -15.36
N GLN A 128 15.99 -10.10 -14.85
CA GLN A 128 15.53 -11.30 -15.54
C GLN A 128 14.01 -11.29 -15.51
#